data_AF-A0A838K449-F1
#
_entry.id   AF-A0A838K449-F1
#
_cell.length_a   1.000
_cell.length_b   1.000
_cell.length_c   1.000
_cell.angle_alpha   90.00
_cell.angle_beta   90.00
_cell.angle_gamma   90.00
#
_symmetry.space_group_name_H-M   'P 1'
#
loop_
_entity.id
_entity.type
_entity.pdbx_description
1 polymer ?
#
loop_
_entity_poly.entity_id
_entity_poly.type
_entity_poly.pdbx_seq_one_letter_code
_entity_poly.pdbx_strand_id
1 'polypeptide(L)'
;VARERWTAFSPWVEALRAEVELTRGDFDAAGDRFERAYALSRALEDHCWIAMNARGIALARLAADDTRGALEWVQESLRRSPWYLWVHAYALTAGVQVAAVATDERGARWSAELARLCGRAQLRGFLRTPGLDQQLAG
;
A
#
# COMPACT_ATOMS: atom_id res chain seq x y z
N VAL A 1 -6.43 -8.37 21.98
CA VAL A 1 -5.48 -7.25 22.16
C VAL A 1 -5.74 -6.48 23.45
N ALA A 2 -6.89 -5.83 23.63
CA ALA A 2 -7.19 -5.04 24.83
C ALA A 2 -7.22 -5.85 26.15
N ARG A 3 -7.87 -7.02 26.15
CA ARG A 3 -7.94 -7.90 27.34
C ARG A 3 -6.57 -8.33 27.86
N GLU A 4 -5.64 -8.59 26.94
CA GLU A 4 -4.26 -9.02 27.24
C GLU A 4 -3.31 -7.81 27.43
N ARG A 5 -3.82 -6.57 27.43
CA ARG A 5 -3.05 -5.31 27.54
C ARG A 5 -1.96 -5.13 26.49
N TRP A 6 -2.09 -5.79 25.35
CA TRP A 6 -1.16 -5.70 24.21
C TRP A 6 -1.49 -4.52 23.29
N THR A 7 -1.89 -3.38 23.87
CA THR A 7 -2.43 -2.25 23.13
C THR A 7 -1.45 -1.68 22.12
N ALA A 8 -0.14 -1.80 22.35
CA ALA A 8 0.92 -1.45 21.42
C ALA A 8 0.82 -2.17 20.05
N PHE A 9 0.26 -3.38 20.00
CA PHE A 9 0.08 -4.15 18.77
C PHE A 9 -1.26 -3.88 18.05
N SER A 10 -2.16 -3.12 18.67
CA SER A 10 -3.48 -2.82 18.08
C SER A 10 -3.40 -2.26 16.65
N PRO A 11 -2.45 -1.35 16.31
CA PRO A 11 -2.41 -0.76 14.97
C PRO A 11 -2.12 -1.80 13.89
N TRP A 12 -1.26 -2.77 14.21
CA TRP A 12 -0.91 -3.87 13.29
C TRP A 12 -2.10 -4.81 13.10
N VAL A 13 -2.85 -5.11 14.16
CA VAL A 13 -4.04 -5.96 14.08
C VAL A 13 -5.13 -5.30 13.24
N GLU A 14 -5.35 -4.00 13.40
CA GLU A 14 -6.32 -3.26 12.58
C GLU A 14 -5.87 -3.19 11.11
N ALA A 15 -4.58 -2.94 10.85
CA ALA A 15 -4.04 -2.94 9.50
C ALA A 15 -4.21 -4.31 8.81
N LEU A 16 -3.87 -5.41 9.49
CA LEU A 16 -4.02 -6.77 8.93
C LEU A 16 -5.48 -7.15 8.68
N ARG A 17 -6.42 -6.68 9.51
CA ARG A 17 -7.85 -6.87 9.28
C ARG A 17 -8.32 -6.09 8.04
N ALA A 18 -7.85 -4.86 7.87
CA ALA A 18 -8.14 -4.06 6.69
C ALA A 18 -7.60 -4.70 5.40
N GLU A 19 -6.40 -5.31 5.43
CA GLU A 19 -5.87 -6.08 4.29
C GLU A 19 -6.78 -7.25 3.89
N VAL A 20 -7.35 -7.92 4.88
CA VAL A 20 -8.26 -9.04 4.66
C VAL A 20 -9.58 -8.56 4.04
N GLU A 21 -10.11 -7.43 4.48
CA GLU A 21 -11.30 -6.79 3.91
C GLU A 21 -11.03 -6.32 2.48
N LEU A 22 -9.88 -5.68 2.24
CA LEU A 22 -9.42 -5.28 0.91
C LEU A 22 -9.36 -6.47 -0.05
N THR A 23 -8.79 -7.59 0.41
CA THR A 23 -8.68 -8.82 -0.39
C THR A 23 -10.04 -9.45 -0.70
N ARG A 24 -11.05 -9.24 0.16
CA ARG A 24 -12.43 -9.68 -0.07
C ARG A 24 -13.24 -8.75 -0.96
N GLY A 25 -12.71 -7.57 -1.28
CA GLY A 25 -13.44 -6.54 -2.02
C GLY A 25 -14.35 -5.69 -1.14
N ASP A 26 -14.23 -5.77 0.19
CA ASP A 26 -14.99 -4.96 1.13
C ASP A 26 -14.36 -3.55 1.26
N PHE A 27 -14.28 -2.81 0.14
CA PHE A 27 -13.43 -1.62 0.00
C PHE A 27 -13.78 -0.47 0.96
N ASP A 28 -15.07 -0.23 1.23
CA ASP A 28 -15.50 0.80 2.18
C ASP A 28 -15.04 0.47 3.60
N ALA A 29 -15.31 -0.77 4.05
CA ALA A 29 -14.90 -1.23 5.38
C ALA A 29 -13.38 -1.27 5.54
N ALA A 30 -12.66 -1.65 4.48
CA ALA A 30 -11.22 -1.63 4.42
C ALA A 30 -10.68 -0.21 4.54
N GLY A 31 -11.23 0.74 3.76
CA GLY A 31 -10.85 2.15 3.78
C GLY A 31 -10.97 2.76 5.17
N ASP A 32 -12.15 2.66 5.78
CA ASP A 32 -12.42 3.14 7.15
C ASP A 32 -11.42 2.59 8.17
N ARG A 33 -11.06 1.31 8.03
CA ARG A 33 -10.14 0.65 8.95
C ARG A 33 -8.69 1.02 8.70
N PHE A 34 -8.28 1.16 7.46
CA PHE A 34 -6.96 1.67 7.13
C PHE A 34 -6.78 3.11 7.63
N GLU A 35 -7.80 3.97 7.56
CA GLU A 35 -7.73 5.32 8.12
C GLU A 35 -7.53 5.32 9.64
N ARG A 36 -8.28 4.48 10.36
CA ARG A 36 -8.06 4.29 11.81
C ARG A 36 -6.66 3.74 12.12
N ALA A 37 -6.24 2.71 11.39
CA ALA A 37 -4.92 2.10 11.56
C ALA A 37 -3.80 3.11 11.23
N TYR A 38 -3.97 3.94 10.20
CA TYR A 38 -3.05 5.02 9.84
C TYR A 38 -2.89 6.01 10.99
N ALA A 39 -3.99 6.50 11.55
CA ALA A 39 -3.96 7.42 12.70
C ALA A 39 -3.21 6.83 13.90
N LEU A 40 -3.43 5.54 14.18
CA LEU A 40 -2.73 4.83 15.25
C LEU A 40 -1.24 4.64 14.94
N SER A 41 -0.87 4.25 13.71
CA SER A 41 0.53 4.11 13.31
C SER A 41 1.28 5.44 13.33
N ARG A 42 0.61 6.55 13.01
CA ARG A 42 1.16 7.91 13.16
C ARG A 42 1.47 8.23 14.62
N ALA A 43 0.60 7.86 15.55
CA ALA A 43 0.83 8.07 16.98
C ALA A 43 2.00 7.25 17.54
N LEU A 44 2.31 6.11 16.92
CA LEU A 44 3.47 5.27 17.27
C LEU A 44 4.74 5.59 16.45
N GLU A 45 4.67 6.56 15.53
CA GLU A 45 5.75 6.90 14.60
C GLU A 45 6.28 5.70 13.78
N ASP A 46 5.40 4.73 13.52
CA ASP A 46 5.75 3.51 12.81
C ASP A 46 5.68 3.71 11.29
N HIS A 47 6.80 4.14 10.72
CA HIS A 47 6.94 4.44 9.30
C HIS A 47 6.48 3.30 8.37
N CYS A 48 6.72 2.05 8.76
CA CYS A 48 6.35 0.88 7.97
C CYS A 48 4.82 0.74 7.90
N TRP A 49 4.14 0.85 9.04
CA TRP A 49 2.70 0.72 9.06
C TRP A 49 1.97 1.97 8.56
N ILE A 50 2.55 3.17 8.73
CA ILE A 50 2.06 4.38 8.06
C ILE A 50 2.04 4.16 6.55
N ALA A 51 3.12 3.61 5.97
CA ALA A 51 3.19 3.32 4.54
C ALA A 51 2.16 2.27 4.09
N MET A 52 2.04 1.14 4.81
CA MET A 52 1.08 0.09 4.48
C MET A 52 -0.37 0.58 4.55
N ASN A 53 -0.72 1.33 5.59
CA ASN A 53 -2.08 1.85 5.75
C ASN A 53 -2.41 2.89 4.69
N ALA A 54 -1.49 3.81 4.38
CA ALA A 54 -1.67 4.78 3.29
C ALA A 54 -1.89 4.10 1.93
N ARG A 55 -1.15 3.02 1.65
CA ARG A 55 -1.34 2.18 0.46
C ARG A 55 -2.73 1.54 0.44
N GLY A 56 -3.19 1.02 1.58
CA GLY A 56 -4.55 0.47 1.72
C GLY A 56 -5.64 1.50 1.42
N ILE A 57 -5.51 2.72 1.97
CA ILE A 57 -6.44 3.83 1.70
C ILE A 57 -6.45 4.18 0.21
N ALA A 58 -5.28 4.21 -0.44
CA ALA A 58 -5.20 4.49 -1.86
C ALA A 58 -5.98 3.48 -2.71
N LEU A 59 -5.86 2.18 -2.39
CA LEU A 59 -6.57 1.13 -3.13
C LEU A 59 -8.08 1.15 -2.86
N ALA A 60 -8.51 1.43 -1.64
CA ALA A 60 -9.93 1.63 -1.31
C ALA A 60 -10.52 2.81 -2.11
N ARG A 61 -9.81 3.94 -2.19
CA ARG A 61 -10.22 5.10 -2.99
C ARG A 61 -10.25 4.81 -4.47
N LEU A 62 -9.27 4.07 -4.99
CA LEU A 62 -9.26 3.65 -6.38
C LEU A 62 -10.50 2.80 -6.72
N ALA A 63 -10.89 1.89 -5.82
CA ALA A 63 -12.08 1.06 -5.98
C ALA A 63 -13.39 1.86 -5.91
N ALA A 64 -13.38 3.03 -5.26
CA ALA A 64 -14.49 3.98 -5.22
C ALA A 64 -14.42 5.04 -6.34
N ASP A 65 -13.62 4.81 -7.39
CA ASP A 65 -13.37 5.74 -8.50
C ASP A 65 -12.78 7.11 -8.11
N ASP A 66 -12.30 7.28 -6.87
CA ASP A 66 -11.55 8.47 -6.41
C ASP A 66 -10.06 8.36 -6.81
N THR A 67 -9.81 8.42 -8.11
CA THR A 67 -8.48 8.27 -8.70
C THR A 67 -7.50 9.37 -8.24
N ARG A 68 -7.98 10.60 -8.05
CA ARG A 68 -7.17 11.71 -7.55
C ARG A 68 -6.73 11.44 -6.10
N GLY A 69 -7.67 11.09 -5.22
CA GLY A 69 -7.34 10.75 -3.84
C GLY A 69 -6.46 9.51 -3.75
N ALA A 70 -6.66 8.51 -4.61
CA ALA A 70 -5.79 7.34 -4.69
C ALA A 70 -4.33 7.74 -4.98
N LEU A 71 -4.09 8.63 -5.94
CA LEU A 71 -2.74 9.15 -6.24
C LEU A 71 -2.12 9.87 -5.04
N GLU A 72 -2.87 10.73 -4.37
CA GLU A 72 -2.41 11.44 -3.17
C GLU A 72 -1.97 10.46 -2.07
N TRP A 73 -2.75 9.41 -1.83
CA TRP A 73 -2.47 8.41 -0.80
C TRP A 73 -1.34 7.44 -1.18
N VAL A 74 -1.13 7.14 -2.46
CA VAL A 74 0.08 6.44 -2.91
C VAL A 74 1.34 7.26 -2.63
N GLN A 75 1.31 8.56 -2.93
CA GLN A 75 2.46 9.44 -2.65
C GLN A 75 2.73 9.53 -1.14
N GLU A 76 1.66 9.58 -0.35
CA GLU A 76 1.71 9.49 1.10
C GLU A 76 2.37 8.19 1.58
N SER A 77 2.11 7.06 0.91
CA SER A 77 2.76 5.78 1.24
C SER A 77 4.25 5.80 0.90
N LEU A 78 4.59 6.19 -0.33
CA LEU A 78 5.96 6.14 -0.86
C LEU A 78 6.94 7.08 -0.16
N ARG A 79 6.46 8.20 0.41
CA ARG A 79 7.34 9.16 1.13
C ARG A 79 7.79 8.68 2.52
N ARG A 80 7.26 7.56 3.02
CA ARG A 80 7.45 7.15 4.42
C ARG A 80 8.76 6.43 4.70
N SER A 81 9.52 6.11 3.65
CA SER A 81 10.85 5.49 3.75
C SER A 81 10.86 4.29 4.70
N PRO A 82 10.02 3.26 4.46
CA PRO A 82 9.91 2.12 5.34
C PRO A 82 11.22 1.32 5.36
N TRP A 83 11.57 0.76 6.53
CA TRP A 83 12.80 0.00 6.70
C TRP A 83 12.74 -1.34 5.97
N TYR A 84 11.55 -1.92 5.90
CA TYR A 84 11.33 -3.19 5.24
C TYR A 84 11.10 -3.00 3.74
N LEU A 85 12.00 -3.57 2.92
CA LEU A 85 11.93 -3.46 1.46
C LEU A 85 10.63 -4.04 0.89
N TRP A 86 10.03 -5.04 1.54
CA TRP A 86 8.74 -5.59 1.11
C TRP A 86 7.58 -4.59 1.27
N VAL A 87 7.64 -3.70 2.26
CA VAL A 87 6.65 -2.62 2.43
C VAL A 87 6.78 -1.61 1.29
N HIS A 88 8.02 -1.24 0.94
CA HIS A 88 8.27 -0.35 -0.20
C HIS A 88 7.79 -0.97 -1.52
N ALA A 89 8.00 -2.29 -1.69
CA ALA A 89 7.50 -3.02 -2.86
C ALA A 89 5.97 -2.99 -2.96
N TYR A 90 5.24 -3.18 -1.85
CA TYR A 90 3.77 -3.04 -1.84
C TYR A 90 3.32 -1.62 -2.17
N ALA A 91 3.98 -0.59 -1.63
CA ALA A 91 3.67 0.80 -1.93
C ALA A 91 3.88 1.13 -3.41
N LEU A 92 5.00 0.68 -3.99
CA LEU A 92 5.29 0.85 -5.42
C LEU A 92 4.31 0.08 -6.30
N THR A 93 3.94 -1.15 -5.93
CA THR A 93 2.95 -1.96 -6.67
C THR A 93 1.61 -1.23 -6.75
N ALA A 94 1.11 -0.74 -5.61
CA ALA A 94 -0.12 0.07 -5.59
C ALA A 94 0.04 1.36 -6.40
N GLY A 95 1.20 2.00 -6.35
CA GLY A 95 1.47 3.19 -7.14
C GLY A 95 1.41 2.96 -8.64
N VAL A 96 1.97 1.85 -9.13
CA VAL A 96 1.86 1.50 -10.55
C VAL A 96 0.41 1.23 -10.94
N GLN A 97 -0.34 0.48 -10.13
CA GLN A 97 -1.76 0.20 -10.37
C GLN A 97 -2.60 1.49 -10.43
N VAL A 98 -2.46 2.36 -9.43
CA VAL A 98 -3.19 3.64 -9.36
C VAL A 98 -2.80 4.53 -10.54
N ALA A 99 -1.51 4.65 -10.85
CA ALA A 99 -1.06 5.47 -11.98
C ALA A 99 -1.57 4.95 -13.33
N ALA A 100 -1.68 3.63 -13.51
CA ALA A 100 -2.23 3.04 -14.73
C ALA A 100 -3.69 3.43 -14.93
N VAL A 101 -4.53 3.31 -13.89
CA VAL A 101 -5.94 3.74 -13.96
C VAL A 101 -6.06 5.25 -14.12
N ALA A 102 -5.18 6.02 -13.46
CA ALA A 102 -5.15 7.48 -13.55
C ALA A 102 -4.54 8.04 -14.83
N THR A 103 -3.97 7.19 -15.70
CA THR A 103 -3.14 7.61 -16.85
C THR A 103 -2.02 8.59 -16.45
N ASP A 104 -1.43 8.38 -15.27
CA ASP A 104 -0.42 9.26 -14.69
C ASP A 104 1.01 8.84 -15.07
N GLU A 105 1.80 9.80 -15.56
CA GLU A 105 3.17 9.56 -16.03
C GLU A 105 4.13 9.03 -14.94
N ARG A 106 3.83 9.27 -13.66
CA ARG A 106 4.66 8.80 -12.54
C ARG A 106 4.67 7.27 -12.46
N GLY A 107 3.69 6.58 -13.06
CA GLY A 107 3.63 5.13 -13.12
C GLY A 107 4.89 4.48 -13.70
N ALA A 108 5.45 5.05 -14.77
CA ALA A 108 6.67 4.54 -15.39
C ALA A 108 7.87 4.58 -14.43
N ARG A 109 8.01 5.69 -13.69
CA ARG A 109 9.06 5.84 -12.67
C ARG A 109 8.91 4.82 -11.55
N TRP A 110 7.71 4.65 -11.01
CA TRP A 110 7.44 3.70 -9.93
C TRP A 110 7.63 2.25 -10.37
N SER A 111 7.26 1.91 -11.60
CA SER A 111 7.49 0.58 -12.19
C SER A 111 8.98 0.26 -12.30
N ALA A 112 9.78 1.19 -12.83
CA ALA A 112 11.23 1.02 -12.91
C ALA A 112 11.89 0.88 -11.53
N GLU A 113 11.40 1.64 -10.54
CA GLU A 113 11.88 1.54 -9.16
C GLU A 113 11.52 0.19 -8.52
N LEU A 114 10.30 -0.32 -8.74
CA LEU A 114 9.86 -1.63 -8.28
C LEU A 114 10.73 -2.75 -8.87
N ALA A 115 10.97 -2.72 -10.19
CA ALA A 115 11.82 -3.69 -10.86
C ALA A 115 13.24 -3.73 -10.27
N ARG A 116 13.85 -2.55 -10.05
CA ARG A 116 15.16 -2.43 -9.39
C ARG A 116 15.16 -2.96 -7.95
N LEU A 117 14.13 -2.65 -7.18
CA LEU A 117 14.00 -3.10 -5.80
C LEU A 117 13.90 -4.63 -5.74
N CYS A 118 12.98 -5.22 -6.50
CA CYS A 118 12.75 -6.66 -6.55
C CYS A 118 13.98 -7.42 -7.05
N GLY A 119 14.68 -6.88 -8.06
CA GLY A 119 15.92 -7.46 -8.59
C GLY A 119 17.02 -7.56 -7.54
N ARG A 120 17.23 -6.51 -6.73
CA ARG A 120 18.25 -6.49 -5.67
C ARG A 120 17.88 -7.30 -4.44
N ALA A 121 16.61 -7.26 -4.04
CA ALA A 121 16.11 -7.87 -2.81
C ALA A 121 15.64 -9.33 -2.99
N GLN A 122 15.72 -9.88 -4.20
CA GLN A 122 15.23 -11.22 -4.57
C GLN A 122 13.74 -11.44 -4.25
N LEU A 123 12.94 -10.37 -4.27
CA LEU A 123 11.50 -10.38 -4.00
C LEU A 123 10.69 -10.80 -5.23
N ARG A 124 10.95 -12.00 -5.76
CA ARG A 124 10.42 -12.48 -7.05
C ARG A 124 8.90 -12.57 -7.12
N GLY A 125 8.20 -12.70 -5.99
CA GLY A 125 6.74 -12.79 -5.94
C GLY A 125 6.01 -11.51 -6.35
N PHE A 126 6.64 -10.33 -6.17
CA PHE A 126 6.02 -9.03 -6.46
C PHE A 126 5.97 -8.69 -7.96
N LEU A 127 6.80 -9.35 -8.78
CA LEU A 127 6.81 -9.16 -10.22
C LEU A 127 5.66 -9.89 -10.93
N ARG A 128 5.00 -10.84 -10.27
CA ARG A 128 3.95 -11.70 -10.85
C ARG A 128 2.53 -11.16 -10.68
N THR A 129 2.36 -9.86 -10.39
CA THR A 129 1.02 -9.29 -10.24
C THR A 129 0.34 -9.23 -11.62
N PRO A 130 -0.85 -9.84 -11.80
CA PRO A 130 -1.57 -9.80 -13.07
C PRO A 130 -1.77 -8.33 -13.52
N GLY A 131 -1.28 -7.99 -14.71
CA GLY A 131 -1.30 -6.62 -15.26
C GLY A 131 0.05 -5.90 -15.27
N LEU A 132 1.04 -6.30 -14.44
CA LEU A 132 2.41 -5.76 -14.48
C LEU A 132 3.31 -6.47 -15.51
N ASP A 133 3.06 -7.76 -15.78
CA ASP A 133 3.85 -8.56 -16.72
C ASP A 133 3.82 -7.99 -18.15
N GLN A 134 2.73 -7.32 -18.56
CA GLN A 134 2.63 -6.68 -19.87
C GLN A 134 3.38 -5.35 -19.98
N GLN A 135 3.63 -4.64 -18.87
CA GLN A 135 4.34 -3.35 -18.87
C GLN A 135 5.85 -3.48 -18.69
N LEU A 136 6.36 -4.61 -18.20
CA LEU A 136 7.79 -4.86 -18.00
C LEU A 136 8.48 -5.55 -19.19
N ALA A 137 7.71 -5.98 -20.19
CA ALA A 137 8.21 -6.61 -21.41
C ALA A 137 8.39 -5.63 -22.59
N GLY A 138 8.27 -4.32 -22.34
CA GLY A 138 8.42 -3.24 -23.33
C GLY A 138 9.60 -2.33 -23.03
#